data_AF-A0A956N8R3-F1
#
_entry.id   AF-A0A956N8R3-F1
#
_cell.length_a   1.000
_cell.length_b   1.000
_cell.length_c   1.000
_cell.angle_alpha   90.00
_cell.angle_beta   90.00
_cell.angle_gamma   90.00
#
_symmetry.space_group_name_H-M   'P 1'
#
loop_
_entity.id
_entity.type
_entity.pdbx_description
1 polymer ?
#
loop_
_entity_poly.entity_id
_entity_poly.type
_entity_poly.pdbx_seq_one_letter_code
_entity_poly.pdbx_strand_id
1 'polypeptide(L)'
;VVAPEAAALAFGDEWRESGQWFRLLVPWFVASLSFGPIAQVWLLLGRQRDALAWHAVVLGASVAALAVGARTMEPAGAILLFAGVGAVARLFVIEVTFRAAGAKAGASLNVLARELVRAVPFVLLVWGVRAVQENVWATAGAAVVAIGAHLALIVRRRGRA
;
A
#
# COMPACT_ATOMS: atom_id res chain seq x y z
N VAL A 1 -5.51 5.08 9.19
CA VAL A 1 -6.03 5.82 10.37
C VAL A 1 -7.13 6.80 10.00
N VAL A 2 -7.04 7.61 8.94
CA VAL A 2 -8.00 8.71 8.65
C VAL A 2 -8.89 8.49 7.40
N ALA A 3 -8.88 7.30 6.80
CA ALA A 3 -9.47 7.10 5.47
C ALA A 3 -11.01 7.28 5.36
N PRO A 4 -11.87 6.85 6.30
CA PRO A 4 -13.31 7.17 6.38
C PRO A 4 -13.58 8.66 6.36
N GLU A 5 -12.84 9.43 7.15
CA GLU A 5 -13.03 10.88 7.24
C GLU A 5 -12.51 11.57 5.98
N ALA A 6 -11.40 11.10 5.42
CA ALA A 6 -10.89 11.57 4.13
C ALA A 6 -11.86 11.26 2.98
N ALA A 7 -12.50 10.09 2.98
CA ALA A 7 -13.50 9.71 2.00
C ALA A 7 -14.76 10.57 2.15
N ALA A 8 -15.25 10.76 3.38
CA ALA A 8 -16.39 11.62 3.67
C ALA A 8 -16.14 13.07 3.23
N LEU A 9 -14.94 13.59 3.52
CA LEU A 9 -14.54 14.95 3.15
C LEU A 9 -14.44 15.14 1.64
N ALA A 10 -13.91 14.15 0.91
CA ALA A 10 -13.68 14.25 -0.52
C ALA A 10 -14.93 14.00 -1.37
N PHE A 11 -15.81 13.10 -0.90
CA PHE A 11 -16.91 12.57 -1.72
C PHE A 11 -18.30 12.75 -1.11
N GLY A 12 -18.44 13.20 0.14
CA GLY A 12 -19.71 13.31 0.87
C GLY A 12 -19.83 12.29 2.00
N ASP A 13 -20.65 12.58 3.01
CA ASP A 13 -20.76 11.76 4.23
C ASP A 13 -21.19 10.31 3.97
N GLU A 14 -21.94 10.06 2.90
CA GLU A 14 -22.32 8.72 2.45
C GLU A 14 -21.12 7.84 2.07
N TRP A 15 -19.96 8.42 1.73
CA TRP A 15 -18.74 7.68 1.37
C TRP A 15 -17.87 7.30 2.56
N ARG A 16 -18.28 7.65 3.79
CA ARG A 16 -17.54 7.32 5.00
C ARG A 16 -17.32 5.81 5.14
N GLU A 17 -18.31 5.01 4.77
CA GLU A 17 -18.22 3.55 4.77
C GLU A 17 -17.15 3.04 3.78
N SER A 18 -17.09 3.63 2.57
CA SER A 18 -16.05 3.28 1.59
C SER A 18 -14.65 3.51 2.10
N GLY A 19 -14.44 4.56 2.89
CA GLY A 19 -13.16 4.80 3.54
C GLY A 19 -12.78 3.74 4.58
N GLN A 20 -13.73 2.99 5.14
CA GLN A 20 -13.41 1.84 6.00
C GLN A 20 -12.79 0.72 5.16
N TRP A 21 -13.34 0.43 3.98
CA TRP A 21 -12.77 -0.53 3.04
C TRP A 21 -11.38 -0.11 2.55
N PHE A 22 -11.17 1.18 2.29
CA PHE A 22 -9.84 1.70 1.94
C PHE A 22 -8.79 1.45 3.03
N ARG A 23 -9.16 1.50 4.32
CA ARG A 23 -8.20 1.17 5.41
C ARG A 23 -7.70 -0.27 5.30
N LEU A 24 -8.59 -1.21 4.97
CA LEU A 24 -8.25 -2.63 4.85
C LEU A 24 -7.37 -2.92 3.61
N LEU A 25 -7.53 -2.12 2.55
CA LEU A 25 -6.78 -2.25 1.31
C LEU A 25 -5.37 -1.62 1.37
N VAL A 26 -5.00 -0.91 2.44
CA VAL A 26 -3.69 -0.23 2.54
C VAL A 26 -2.49 -1.15 2.24
N PRO A 27 -2.38 -2.38 2.79
CA PRO A 27 -1.26 -3.27 2.48
C PRO A 27 -1.15 -3.57 0.97
N TRP A 28 -2.30 -3.77 0.33
CA TRP A 28 -2.39 -4.00 -1.10
C TRP A 28 -2.01 -2.77 -1.92
N PHE A 29 -2.47 -1.58 -1.52
CA PHE A 29 -2.12 -0.32 -2.19
C PHE A 29 -0.62 -0.04 -2.12
N VAL A 30 0.00 -0.18 -0.95
CA VAL A 30 1.45 0.03 -0.77
C VAL A 30 2.25 -0.88 -1.70
N ALA A 31 1.90 -2.16 -1.75
CA ALA A 31 2.58 -3.11 -2.64
C ALA A 31 2.30 -2.82 -4.13
N SER A 32 1.08 -2.42 -4.48
CA SER A 32 0.67 -2.10 -5.86
C SER A 32 1.39 -0.87 -6.41
N LEU A 33 1.45 0.19 -5.61
CA LEU A 33 2.14 1.43 -5.96
C LEU A 33 3.65 1.19 -6.11
N SER A 34 4.21 0.30 -5.28
CA SER A 34 5.61 -0.11 -5.39
C SER A 34 5.88 -0.92 -6.66
N PHE A 35 4.95 -1.81 -7.05
CA PHE A 35 5.08 -2.64 -8.24
C PHE A 35 4.96 -1.84 -9.55
N GLY A 36 4.13 -0.79 -9.58
CA GLY A 36 3.88 0.04 -10.78
C GLY A 36 5.14 0.44 -11.58
N PRO A 37 6.13 1.12 -10.98
CA PRO A 37 7.37 1.49 -11.68
C PRO A 37 8.25 0.28 -12.05
N ILE A 38 8.14 -0.84 -11.33
CA ILE A 38 8.97 -2.04 -11.52
C ILE A 38 8.44 -2.90 -12.68
N ALA A 39 7.15 -2.84 -12.97
CA ALA A 39 6.53 -3.62 -14.05
C ALA A 39 7.20 -3.36 -15.42
N GLN A 40 7.70 -2.14 -15.66
CA GLN A 40 8.41 -1.79 -16.89
C GLN A 40 9.72 -2.57 -17.09
N VAL A 41 10.36 -3.04 -16.01
CA VAL A 41 11.58 -3.85 -16.10
C VAL A 41 11.34 -5.15 -16.87
N TRP A 42 10.16 -5.75 -16.74
CA TRP A 42 9.82 -6.98 -17.47
C TRP A 42 9.70 -6.75 -18.97
N LEU A 43 9.23 -5.56 -19.36
CA LEU A 43 9.19 -5.15 -20.75
C LEU A 43 10.62 -5.00 -21.30
N LEU A 44 11.51 -4.34 -20.55
CA LEU A 44 12.91 -4.13 -20.93
C LEU A 44 13.70 -5.44 -21.02
N LEU A 45 13.38 -6.41 -20.16
CA LEU A 45 14.01 -7.74 -20.17
C LEU A 45 13.39 -8.71 -21.18
N GLY A 46 12.38 -8.31 -21.95
CA GLY A 46 11.69 -9.20 -22.89
C GLY A 46 10.90 -10.34 -22.23
N ARG A 47 10.49 -10.17 -20.97
CA ARG A 47 9.82 -11.19 -20.15
C ARG A 47 8.29 -11.00 -20.07
N GLN A 48 7.66 -10.48 -21.12
CA GLN A 48 6.22 -10.16 -21.08
C GLN A 48 5.34 -11.41 -20.86
N ARG A 49 5.77 -12.57 -21.36
CA ARG A 49 5.07 -13.85 -21.14
C ARG A 49 5.04 -14.24 -19.67
N ASP A 50 6.18 -14.10 -18.99
CA ASP A 50 6.27 -14.38 -17.56
C ASP A 50 5.42 -13.37 -16.77
N ALA A 51 5.39 -12.09 -17.20
CA ALA A 51 4.56 -11.07 -16.56
C ALA A 51 3.07 -11.41 -16.69
N LEU A 52 2.64 -11.87 -17.88
CA LEU A 52 1.27 -12.33 -18.11
C LEU A 52 0.91 -13.53 -17.22
N ALA A 53 1.80 -14.53 -17.15
CA ALA A 53 1.61 -15.69 -16.28
C ALA A 53 1.47 -15.27 -14.81
N TRP A 54 2.31 -14.33 -14.36
CA TRP A 54 2.20 -13.76 -13.03
C TRP A 54 0.87 -13.05 -12.78
N HIS A 55 0.43 -12.19 -13.71
CA HIS A 55 -0.86 -11.52 -13.60
C HIS A 55 -2.03 -12.50 -13.56
N ALA A 56 -1.98 -13.59 -14.33
CA ALA A 56 -2.98 -14.65 -14.28
C ALA A 56 -3.02 -15.36 -12.92
N VAL A 57 -1.86 -15.70 -12.35
CA VAL A 57 -1.75 -16.29 -11.00
C VAL A 57 -2.31 -15.34 -9.95
N VAL A 58 -1.95 -14.05 -9.99
CA VAL A 58 -2.46 -13.04 -9.04
C VAL A 58 -3.95 -12.87 -9.17
N LEU A 59 -4.50 -12.85 -10.39
CA LEU A 59 -5.93 -12.79 -10.62
C LEU A 59 -6.63 -14.01 -10.02
N GLY A 60 -6.14 -15.21 -10.31
CA GLY A 60 -6.69 -16.46 -9.76
C GLY A 60 -6.66 -16.50 -8.24
N ALA A 61 -5.52 -16.15 -7.63
CA ALA A 61 -5.38 -16.06 -6.18
C ALA A 61 -6.29 -15.00 -5.56
N SER A 62 -6.50 -13.86 -6.24
CA SER A 62 -7.38 -12.78 -5.79
C SER A 62 -8.85 -13.20 -5.81
N VAL A 63 -9.29 -13.86 -6.89
CA VAL A 63 -10.64 -14.40 -6.99
C VAL A 63 -10.85 -15.50 -5.94
N ALA A 64 -9.88 -16.40 -5.75
CA ALA A 64 -9.93 -17.43 -4.73
C ALA A 64 -10.01 -16.83 -3.31
N ALA A 65 -9.19 -15.82 -3.01
CA ALA A 65 -9.22 -15.11 -1.73
C ALA A 65 -10.60 -14.50 -1.44
N LEU A 66 -11.21 -13.83 -2.42
CA LEU A 66 -12.55 -13.29 -2.28
C LEU A 66 -13.61 -14.39 -2.16
N ALA A 67 -13.53 -15.44 -2.96
CA ALA A 67 -14.52 -16.53 -2.96
C ALA A 67 -14.46 -17.38 -1.67
N VAL A 68 -13.28 -17.56 -1.08
CA VAL A 68 -13.10 -18.21 0.21
C VAL A 68 -13.55 -17.26 1.33
N GLY A 69 -13.08 -16.02 1.31
CA GLY A 69 -13.44 -15.01 2.31
C GLY A 69 -14.95 -14.78 2.38
N ALA A 70 -15.63 -14.62 1.25
CA ALA A 70 -17.07 -14.38 1.20
C ALA A 70 -17.91 -15.54 1.75
N ARG A 71 -17.36 -16.77 1.81
CA ARG A 71 -18.06 -17.94 2.35
C ARG A 71 -17.72 -18.24 3.81
N THR A 72 -16.56 -17.80 4.28
CA THR A 72 -16.00 -18.23 5.58
C THR A 72 -15.83 -17.09 6.58
N MET A 73 -15.91 -15.84 6.12
CA MET A 73 -15.63 -14.64 6.91
C MET A 73 -16.69 -13.57 6.68
N GLU A 74 -16.75 -12.61 7.60
CA GLU A 74 -17.47 -11.36 7.39
C GLU A 74 -16.85 -10.54 6.23
N PRO A 75 -17.59 -9.59 5.61
CA PRO A 75 -17.11 -8.83 4.45
C PRO A 75 -15.74 -8.16 4.65
N ALA A 76 -15.48 -7.62 5.85
CA ALA A 76 -14.18 -7.04 6.19
C ALA A 76 -13.04 -8.07 6.17
N GLY A 77 -13.29 -9.29 6.66
CA GLY A 77 -12.32 -10.38 6.61
C GLY A 77 -12.01 -10.81 5.17
N ALA A 78 -13.04 -10.90 4.31
CA ALA A 78 -12.85 -11.23 2.89
C ALA A 78 -11.98 -10.19 2.16
N ILE A 79 -12.24 -8.90 2.40
CA ILE A 79 -11.44 -7.80 1.82
C ILE A 79 -10.02 -7.81 2.35
N LEU A 80 -9.83 -8.05 3.64
CA LEU A 80 -8.50 -8.14 4.25
C LEU A 80 -7.71 -9.34 3.70
N LEU A 81 -8.35 -10.48 3.50
CA LEU A 81 -7.73 -11.66 2.88
C LEU A 81 -7.30 -11.37 1.44
N PHE A 82 -8.16 -10.76 0.62
CA PHE A 82 -7.81 -10.28 -0.71
C PHE A 82 -6.62 -9.31 -0.67
N ALA A 83 -6.66 -8.33 0.24
CA ALA A 83 -5.61 -7.33 0.37
C ALA A 83 -4.27 -7.98 0.73
N GLY A 84 -4.28 -8.92 1.68
CA GLY A 84 -3.10 -9.66 2.12
C GLY A 84 -2.51 -10.53 1.00
N VAL A 85 -3.32 -11.36 0.36
CA VAL A 85 -2.89 -12.23 -0.76
C VAL A 85 -2.29 -11.38 -1.89
N GLY A 86 -2.99 -10.32 -2.29
CA GLY A 86 -2.53 -9.44 -3.36
C GLY A 86 -1.26 -8.65 -2.99
N ALA A 87 -1.10 -8.26 -1.72
CA ALA A 87 0.11 -7.60 -1.22
C ALA A 87 1.31 -8.54 -1.22
N VAL A 88 1.17 -9.74 -0.66
CA VAL A 88 2.23 -10.77 -0.63
C VAL A 88 2.68 -11.11 -2.05
N ALA A 89 1.73 -11.34 -2.96
CA ALA A 89 2.04 -11.61 -4.34
C ALA A 89 2.83 -10.46 -4.98
N ARG A 90 2.40 -9.21 -4.80
CA ARG A 90 3.11 -8.04 -5.33
C ARG A 90 4.53 -7.90 -4.77
N LEU A 91 4.71 -8.11 -3.46
CA LEU A 91 6.03 -8.08 -2.84
C LEU A 91 6.95 -9.19 -3.38
N PHE A 92 6.41 -10.39 -3.61
CA PHE A 92 7.15 -11.49 -4.21
C PHE A 92 7.63 -11.15 -5.63
N VAL A 93 6.77 -10.63 -6.50
CA VAL A 93 7.19 -10.30 -7.87
C VAL A 93 8.16 -9.12 -7.91
N ILE A 94 8.01 -8.15 -7.01
CA ILE A 94 8.98 -7.06 -6.85
C ILE A 94 10.37 -7.65 -6.59
N GLU A 95 10.46 -8.59 -5.66
CA GLU A 95 11.71 -9.25 -5.31
C GLU A 95 12.28 -10.07 -6.48
N VAL A 96 11.45 -10.85 -7.18
CA VAL A 96 11.87 -11.58 -8.39
C VAL A 96 12.40 -10.63 -9.46
N THR A 97 11.76 -9.47 -9.63
CA THR A 97 12.18 -8.46 -10.61
C THR A 97 13.52 -7.85 -10.26
N PHE A 98 13.71 -7.48 -8.98
CA PHE A 98 14.98 -6.95 -8.48
C PHE A 98 16.13 -7.94 -8.70
N ARG A 99 15.88 -9.23 -8.43
CA ARG A 99 16.87 -10.28 -8.67
C ARG A 99 17.16 -10.47 -10.16
N ALA A 100 16.14 -10.41 -11.02
CA ALA A 100 16.32 -10.47 -12.47
C ALA A 100 17.13 -9.26 -13.01
N ALA A 101 17.07 -8.12 -12.33
CA ALA A 101 17.87 -6.92 -12.63
C ALA A 101 19.28 -6.96 -11.99
N GLY A 102 19.68 -8.06 -11.35
CA GLY A 102 21.00 -8.22 -10.74
C GLY A 102 21.15 -7.69 -9.31
N ALA A 103 20.07 -7.26 -8.65
CA ALA A 103 20.12 -6.84 -7.26
C ALA A 103 20.26 -8.03 -6.28
N LYS A 104 20.81 -7.77 -5.09
CA LYS A 104 20.90 -8.76 -4.02
C LYS A 104 19.50 -9.17 -3.52
N ALA A 105 19.36 -10.43 -3.15
CA ALA A 105 18.12 -10.92 -2.55
C ALA A 105 17.77 -10.13 -1.27
N GLY A 106 16.50 -9.76 -1.14
CA GLY A 106 15.96 -8.98 -0.02
C GLY A 106 16.26 -7.48 -0.09
N ALA A 107 16.96 -7.00 -1.12
CA ALA A 107 17.24 -5.58 -1.26
C ALA A 107 15.94 -4.76 -1.37
N SER A 108 14.94 -5.27 -2.10
CA SER A 108 13.66 -4.60 -2.29
C SER A 108 12.87 -4.49 -0.97
N LEU A 109 12.81 -5.59 -0.21
CA LEU A 109 12.12 -5.65 1.08
C LEU A 109 12.80 -4.77 2.13
N ASN A 110 14.13 -4.70 2.16
CA ASN A 110 14.86 -3.82 3.07
C ASN A 110 14.61 -2.33 2.76
N VAL A 111 14.49 -1.96 1.48
CA VAL A 111 14.11 -0.59 1.10
C VAL A 111 12.70 -0.28 1.59
N LEU A 112 11.73 -1.15 1.31
CA LEU A 112 10.34 -0.96 1.76
C LEU A 112 10.24 -0.91 3.28
N ALA A 113 10.85 -1.85 4.00
CA ALA A 113 10.84 -1.90 5.46
C ALA A 113 11.45 -0.64 6.07
N ARG A 114 12.58 -0.16 5.53
CA ARG A 114 13.23 1.05 5.99
C ARG A 114 12.35 2.29 5.80
N GLU A 115 11.67 2.41 4.67
CA GLU A 115 10.75 3.53 4.44
C GLU A 115 9.49 3.43 5.30
N LEU A 116 8.94 2.23 5.52
CA LEU A 116 7.82 2.03 6.44
C LEU A 116 8.19 2.42 7.88
N VAL A 117 9.37 1.99 8.37
CA VAL A 117 9.86 2.39 9.70
C VAL A 117 10.05 3.91 9.79
N ARG A 118 10.55 4.55 8.73
CA ARG A 118 10.68 6.02 8.67
C ARG A 118 9.33 6.74 8.63
N ALA A 119 8.28 6.09 8.13
CA ALA A 119 6.93 6.62 8.13
C ALA A 119 6.25 6.53 9.50
N VAL A 120 6.67 5.62 10.39
CA VAL A 120 6.10 5.41 11.73
C VAL A 120 5.89 6.71 12.53
N PRO A 121 6.89 7.61 12.73
CA PRO A 121 6.67 8.82 13.53
C PRO A 121 5.57 9.73 12.95
N PHE A 122 5.42 9.76 11.63
CA PHE A 122 4.38 10.54 10.95
C PHE A 122 3.01 9.91 11.15
N VAL A 123 2.92 8.57 11.04
CA VAL A 123 1.69 7.83 11.31
C VAL A 123 1.27 7.99 12.78
N LEU A 124 2.23 7.92 13.71
CA LEU A 124 2.00 8.11 15.15
C LEU A 124 1.54 9.53 15.46
N LEU A 125 2.08 10.55 14.79
CA LEU A 125 1.63 11.93 14.95
C LEU A 125 0.15 12.07 14.55
N VAL A 126 -0.22 11.56 13.38
CA VAL A 126 -1.62 11.61 12.90
C VAL A 126 -2.55 10.80 13.79
N TRP A 127 -2.09 9.63 14.24
CA TRP A 127 -2.84 8.78 15.17
C TRP A 127 -3.03 9.46 16.53
N GLY A 128 -1.99 10.10 17.08
CA GLY A 128 -2.04 10.82 18.34
C GLY A 128 -2.99 12.02 18.30
N VAL A 129 -2.93 12.84 17.23
CA VAL A 129 -3.88 13.95 17.04
C VAL A 129 -5.31 13.44 17.00
N ARG A 130 -5.56 12.34 16.28
CA ARG A 130 -6.89 11.71 16.24
C ARG A 130 -7.34 11.14 17.59
N ALA A 131 -6.41 10.62 18.39
CA ALA A 131 -6.74 10.06 19.70
C ALA A 131 -7.13 11.13 20.73
N VAL A 132 -6.64 12.37 20.55
CA VAL A 132 -6.90 13.50 21.45
C VAL A 132 -8.03 14.40 20.94
N GLN A 133 -8.22 14.51 19.62
CA GLN A 133 -9.20 15.39 19.01
C GLN A 133 -10.09 14.64 18.01
N GLU A 134 -11.40 14.76 18.19
CA GLU A 134 -12.40 14.22 17.25
C GLU A 134 -12.62 15.12 16.01
N ASN A 135 -11.96 16.29 15.97
CA ASN A 135 -12.11 17.23 14.87
C ASN A 135 -11.45 16.72 13.58
N VAL A 136 -12.28 16.49 12.56
CA VAL A 136 -11.86 16.03 11.21
C VAL A 136 -10.82 16.97 10.60
N TRP A 137 -10.98 18.28 10.75
CA TRP A 137 -10.05 19.26 10.18
C TRP A 137 -8.68 19.23 10.85
N ALA A 138 -8.63 18.99 12.16
CA ALA A 138 -7.37 18.85 12.88
C ALA A 138 -6.61 17.59 12.44
N THR A 139 -7.31 16.46 12.28
CA THR A 139 -6.70 15.21 11.81
C THR A 139 -6.28 15.27 10.34
N ALA A 140 -7.06 15.93 9.48
CA ALA A 140 -6.71 16.18 8.09
C ALA A 140 -5.48 17.10 7.98
N GLY A 141 -5.45 18.20 8.74
CA GLY A 141 -4.30 19.10 8.82
C GLY A 141 -3.03 18.39 9.28
N ALA A 142 -3.13 17.57 10.33
CA ALA A 142 -2.01 16.76 10.80
C ALA A 142 -1.52 15.76 9.75
N ALA A 143 -2.42 15.14 8.98
CA ALA A 143 -2.07 14.23 7.90
C ALA A 143 -1.33 14.95 6.76
N VAL A 144 -1.78 16.14 6.35
CA VAL A 144 -1.12 16.95 5.33
C VAL A 144 0.29 17.36 5.80
N VAL A 145 0.43 17.83 7.05
CA VAL A 145 1.73 18.21 7.62
C VAL A 145 2.67 17.00 7.70
N ALA A 146 2.17 15.85 8.16
CA ALA A 146 2.92 14.60 8.23
C ALA A 146 3.43 14.15 6.84
N ILE A 147 2.56 14.15 5.82
CA ILE A 147 2.94 13.80 4.45
C ILE A 147 3.97 14.79 3.91
N GLY A 148 3.72 16.10 4.05
CA GLY A 148 4.63 17.14 3.59
C GLY A 148 6.01 17.05 4.24
N ALA A 149 6.06 16.84 5.56
CA ALA A 149 7.30 16.67 6.29
C ALA A 149 8.05 15.39 5.88
N HIS A 150 7.35 14.28 5.68
CA HIS A 150 7.94 13.03 5.22
C HIS A 150 8.55 13.18 3.80
N LEU A 151 7.82 13.82 2.88
CA LEU A 151 8.31 14.11 1.53
C LEU A 151 9.52 15.05 1.55
N ALA A 152 9.48 16.12 2.35
CA ALA A 152 10.61 17.04 2.50
C ALA A 152 11.87 16.34 3.01
N LEU A 153 11.73 15.39 3.95
CA LEU A 153 12.86 14.55 4.40
C LEU A 153 13.41 13.65 3.30
N ILE A 154 12.54 13.06 2.47
CA ILE A 154 12.97 12.24 1.32
C ILE A 154 13.77 13.09 0.33
N VAL A 155 13.27 14.28 -0.04
CA VAL A 155 13.93 15.19 -0.98
C VAL A 155 15.28 15.67 -0.43
N ARG A 156 15.33 16.11 0.83
CA ARG A 156 16.58 16.57 1.48
C ARG A 156 17.65 15.49 1.55
N ARG A 157 17.26 14.22 1.64
CA ARG A 157 18.21 13.09 1.66
C ARG A 157 18.76 12.78 0.28
N ARG A 158 17.93 12.88 -0.77
CA ARG A 158 18.39 12.68 -2.16
C ARG A 158 19.35 13.77 -2.62
N GLY A 159 19.22 15.00 -2.13
CA GLY A 159 20.17 16.09 -2.43
C GLY A 159 21.50 16.03 -1.67
N ARG A 160 21.73 15.03 -0.82
CA ARG A 160 22.97 14.86 -0.03
C ARG A 160 23.77 13.59 -0.38
N ALA A 161 23.25 12.75 -1.27
CA ALA A 161 23.87 11.52 -1.75
C ALA A 161 24.38 11.74 -3.18
#